data_AF-A0A445HXG4-F1
#
_entry.id   AF-A0A445HXG4-F1
#
_cell.length_a   1.000
_cell.length_b   1.000
_cell.length_c   1.000
_cell.angle_alpha   90.00
_cell.angle_beta   90.00
_cell.angle_gamma   90.00
#
_symmetry.space_group_name_H-M   'P 1'
#
loop_
_entity.id
_entity.type
_entity.pdbx_description
1 polymer ?
#
loop_
_entity_poly.entity_id
_entity_poly.type
_entity_poly.pdbx_seq_one_letter_code
_entity_poly.pdbx_strand_id
1 'polypeptide(L)'
;MHALMLVPYDLVWIVVEAGGVTNETASIIAKSGLRTIHVGFSQRMPNSWEARHKLESRMRLHALRIVRKEKLDGVVVFADDSNMHSMELFDEAQNVNWIGAVSVGILLHSDESSYMVQSEEEGASMPVQGPACNATDKLVGWHTFNSLQYTGRSAVYIDDRAPVLPRKLEWSGFVLNSRLVWKDVDGKPEWVKDLDKFDGVDEEIETPLSLLKSTSVVEPLGNCGRQVLLWWLRVEARTDSKFPSRWIIDPPLDITIPSKRSPWPDAPPELPSNEKVLTNTQEQTNKPSTRTKSPRSRRSRSKKKHDTKVIGVQVSTYSEQN
;
A
#
# COMPACT_ATOMS: atom_id res chain seq x y z
N MET A 1 -5.36 12.34 -8.50
CA MET A 1 -5.93 13.21 -9.56
C MET A 1 -6.37 14.58 -9.03
N HIS A 2 -7.42 14.68 -8.21
CA HIS A 2 -7.95 15.99 -7.77
C HIS A 2 -6.91 16.90 -7.09
N ALA A 3 -6.01 16.36 -6.26
CA ALA A 3 -4.92 17.13 -5.68
C ALA A 3 -4.01 17.77 -6.75
N LEU A 4 -3.68 17.03 -7.82
CA LEU A 4 -2.84 17.55 -8.91
C LEU A 4 -3.53 18.65 -9.72
N MET A 5 -4.87 18.62 -9.78
CA MET A 5 -5.66 19.67 -10.45
C MET A 5 -5.65 21.00 -9.67
N LEU A 6 -5.27 20.98 -8.39
CA LEU A 6 -5.18 22.18 -7.54
C LEU A 6 -3.77 22.79 -7.53
N VAL A 7 -2.79 22.11 -8.13
CA VAL A 7 -1.40 22.60 -8.18
C VAL A 7 -1.36 23.86 -9.04
N PRO A 8 -0.84 25.00 -8.54
CA PRO A 8 -0.90 26.27 -9.25
C PRO A 8 0.17 26.43 -10.35
N TYR A 9 1.04 25.44 -10.53
CA TYR A 9 2.16 25.45 -11.47
C TYR A 9 1.84 24.66 -12.75
N ASP A 10 2.61 24.91 -13.82
CA ASP A 10 2.56 24.12 -15.05
C ASP A 10 2.95 22.67 -14.76
N LEU A 11 1.96 21.77 -14.82
CA LEU A 11 2.12 20.38 -14.41
C LEU A 11 1.95 19.42 -15.59
N VAL A 12 2.92 18.51 -15.73
CA VAL A 12 2.83 17.33 -16.62
C VAL A 12 2.68 16.08 -15.77
N TRP A 13 1.56 15.39 -15.90
CA TRP A 13 1.29 14.17 -15.14
C TRP A 13 1.73 12.93 -15.94
N ILE A 14 2.86 12.34 -15.55
CA ILE A 14 3.35 11.09 -16.14
C ILE A 14 2.75 9.91 -15.38
N VAL A 15 1.92 9.12 -16.05
CA VAL A 15 1.25 7.95 -15.48
C VAL A 15 1.86 6.70 -16.09
N VAL A 16 2.53 5.90 -15.25
CA VAL A 16 3.09 4.61 -15.65
C VAL A 16 2.18 3.50 -15.15
N GLU A 17 1.60 2.75 -16.07
CA GLU A 17 0.62 1.70 -15.77
C GLU A 17 1.25 0.30 -15.86
N ALA A 18 1.18 -0.48 -14.77
CA ALA A 18 1.66 -1.84 -14.76
C ALA A 18 0.73 -2.78 -15.55
N GLY A 19 1.30 -3.60 -16.43
CA GLY A 19 0.55 -4.54 -17.28
C GLY A 19 0.15 -3.98 -18.64
N GLY A 20 0.55 -2.75 -18.98
CA GLY A 20 0.24 -2.09 -20.24
C GLY A 20 -0.82 -0.98 -20.10
N VAL A 21 -0.93 -0.14 -21.13
CA VAL A 21 -1.90 0.96 -21.19
C VAL A 21 -3.31 0.40 -21.32
N THR A 22 -4.24 0.87 -20.48
CA THR A 22 -5.66 0.51 -20.55
C THR A 22 -6.56 1.69 -20.87
N ASN A 23 -7.75 1.41 -21.43
CA ASN A 23 -8.75 2.44 -21.76
C ASN A 23 -9.39 3.01 -20.49
N GLU A 24 -9.47 2.21 -19.44
CA GLU A 24 -10.01 2.57 -18.14
C GLU A 24 -9.14 3.67 -17.50
N THR A 25 -7.83 3.43 -17.40
CA THR A 25 -6.88 4.42 -16.89
C THR A 25 -6.86 5.66 -17.77
N ALA A 26 -6.83 5.49 -19.11
CA ALA A 26 -6.84 6.60 -20.05
C ALA A 26 -8.10 7.49 -19.91
N SER A 27 -9.28 6.89 -19.71
CA SER A 27 -10.54 7.60 -19.50
C SER A 27 -10.55 8.38 -18.19
N ILE A 28 -9.99 7.82 -17.11
CA ILE A 28 -9.88 8.50 -15.80
C ILE A 28 -8.96 9.72 -15.90
N ILE A 29 -7.76 9.55 -16.44
CA ILE A 29 -6.78 10.66 -16.51
C ILE A 29 -7.23 11.75 -17.48
N ALA A 30 -7.95 11.42 -18.56
CA ALA A 30 -8.51 12.40 -19.49
C ALA A 30 -9.49 13.37 -18.82
N LYS A 31 -10.24 12.90 -17.80
CA LYS A 31 -11.17 13.75 -17.03
C LYS A 31 -10.47 14.81 -16.18
N SER A 32 -9.16 14.69 -15.95
CA SER A 32 -8.41 15.66 -15.15
C SER A 32 -8.19 17.00 -15.86
N GLY A 33 -8.21 17.03 -17.19
CA GLY A 33 -7.84 18.20 -17.99
C GLY A 33 -6.35 18.59 -17.91
N LEU A 34 -5.53 17.82 -17.20
CA LEU A 34 -4.08 18.03 -17.08
C LEU A 34 -3.36 17.55 -18.34
N ARG A 35 -2.16 18.09 -18.59
CA ARG A 35 -1.26 17.53 -19.61
C ARG A 35 -0.73 16.19 -19.11
N THR A 36 -1.13 15.09 -19.73
CA THR A 36 -0.76 13.73 -19.30
C THR A 36 0.19 13.05 -20.28
N ILE A 37 1.14 12.27 -19.77
CA ILE A 37 1.92 11.29 -20.53
C ILE A 37 1.60 9.91 -19.95
N HIS A 38 0.74 9.15 -20.62
CA HIS A 38 0.32 7.82 -20.19
C HIS A 38 1.13 6.75 -20.91
N VAL A 39 1.86 5.95 -20.14
CA VAL A 39 2.75 4.91 -20.67
C VAL A 39 2.54 3.59 -19.95
N GLY A 40 2.69 2.50 -20.69
CA GLY A 40 2.55 1.15 -20.15
C GLY A 40 3.89 0.55 -19.78
N PHE A 41 3.94 -0.12 -18.63
CA PHE A 41 5.03 -1.00 -18.22
C PHE A 41 4.59 -2.44 -18.43
N SER A 42 5.32 -3.21 -19.24
CA SER A 42 4.87 -4.53 -19.72
C SER A 42 4.58 -5.56 -18.62
N GLN A 43 5.28 -5.47 -17.50
CA GLN A 43 5.10 -6.37 -16.36
C GLN A 43 3.86 -5.98 -15.54
N ARG A 44 3.00 -6.96 -15.25
CA ARG A 44 1.87 -6.80 -14.34
C ARG A 44 2.33 -6.66 -12.88
N MET A 45 1.52 -5.98 -12.08
CA MET A 45 1.79 -5.82 -10.65
C MET A 45 1.85 -7.19 -9.94
N PRO A 46 2.98 -7.55 -9.28
CA PRO A 46 3.10 -8.80 -8.53
C PRO A 46 2.12 -8.88 -7.37
N ASN A 47 1.95 -10.06 -6.78
CA ASN A 47 1.12 -10.21 -5.56
C ASN A 47 1.91 -10.00 -4.26
N SER A 48 3.22 -10.29 -4.26
CA SER A 48 4.05 -10.07 -3.07
C SER A 48 4.50 -8.62 -2.95
N TRP A 49 4.39 -8.06 -1.75
CA TRP A 49 4.80 -6.69 -1.47
C TRP A 49 6.26 -6.41 -1.78
N GLU A 50 7.16 -7.35 -1.48
CA GLU A 50 8.57 -7.19 -1.80
C GLU A 50 8.80 -7.00 -3.31
N ALA A 51 8.15 -7.82 -4.14
CA ALA A 51 8.27 -7.72 -5.59
C ALA A 51 7.53 -6.50 -6.17
N ARG A 52 6.43 -6.07 -5.55
CA ARG A 52 5.73 -4.83 -5.91
C ARG A 52 6.65 -3.62 -5.77
N HIS A 53 7.28 -3.42 -4.62
CA HIS A 53 8.21 -2.30 -4.41
C HIS A 53 9.34 -2.28 -5.47
N LYS A 54 9.90 -3.46 -5.80
CA LYS A 54 10.93 -3.58 -6.86
C LYS A 54 10.39 -3.22 -8.25
N LEU A 55 9.14 -3.58 -8.56
CA LEU A 55 8.51 -3.20 -9.82
C LEU A 55 8.25 -1.69 -9.88
N GLU A 56 7.72 -1.09 -8.81
CA GLU A 56 7.45 0.34 -8.75
C GLU A 56 8.71 1.17 -8.94
N SER A 57 9.83 0.81 -8.31
CA SER A 57 11.12 1.47 -8.55
C SER A 57 11.51 1.43 -10.03
N ARG A 58 11.33 0.29 -10.71
CA ARG A 58 11.58 0.18 -12.16
C ARG A 58 10.62 1.03 -12.99
N MET A 59 9.35 1.14 -12.59
CA MET A 59 8.38 2.03 -13.22
C MET A 59 8.77 3.50 -13.06
N ARG A 60 9.26 3.92 -11.88
CA ARG A 60 9.78 5.28 -11.64
C ARG A 60 11.00 5.58 -12.51
N LEU A 61 11.95 4.64 -12.63
CA LEU A 61 13.08 4.78 -13.55
C LEU A 61 12.63 4.89 -15.02
N HIS A 62 11.62 4.10 -15.42
CA HIS A 62 11.04 4.20 -16.75
C HIS A 62 10.45 5.59 -17.01
N ALA A 63 9.74 6.18 -16.03
CA ALA A 63 9.27 7.57 -16.12
C ALA A 63 10.43 8.58 -16.26
N LEU A 64 11.51 8.43 -15.48
CA LEU A 64 12.68 9.31 -15.59
C LEU A 64 13.35 9.24 -16.97
N ARG A 65 13.32 8.07 -17.63
CA ARG A 65 13.80 7.93 -19.02
C ARG A 65 12.93 8.69 -20.01
N ILE A 66 11.62 8.78 -19.76
CA ILE A 66 10.71 9.60 -20.57
C ILE A 66 10.99 11.09 -20.34
N VAL A 67 11.18 11.52 -19.09
CA VAL A 67 11.60 12.90 -18.76
C VAL A 67 12.88 13.27 -19.52
N ARG A 68 13.88 12.37 -19.53
CA ARG A 68 15.12 12.51 -20.30
C ARG A 68 14.87 12.61 -21.80
N LYS A 69 14.08 11.69 -22.36
CA LYS A 69 13.83 11.58 -23.81
C LYS A 69 13.09 12.80 -24.36
N GLU A 70 12.05 13.21 -23.66
CA GLU A 70 11.19 14.34 -24.03
C GLU A 70 11.78 15.70 -23.60
N LYS A 71 12.93 15.70 -22.91
CA LYS A 71 13.60 16.89 -22.35
C LYS A 71 12.65 17.80 -21.57
N LEU A 72 11.83 17.20 -20.70
CA LEU A 72 10.91 17.95 -19.85
C LEU A 72 11.74 18.72 -18.81
N ASP A 73 11.71 20.05 -18.88
CA ASP A 73 12.43 20.94 -17.95
C ASP A 73 11.54 21.29 -16.75
N GLY A 74 12.13 21.31 -15.56
CA GLY A 74 11.43 21.54 -14.30
C GLY A 74 11.77 20.53 -13.21
N VAL A 75 10.86 20.38 -12.23
CA VAL A 75 11.02 19.52 -11.06
C VAL A 75 10.15 18.27 -11.16
N VAL A 76 10.69 17.14 -10.72
CA VAL A 76 10.05 15.83 -10.70
C VAL A 76 9.69 15.48 -9.27
N VAL A 77 8.39 15.34 -9.01
CA VAL A 77 7.84 14.86 -7.74
C VAL A 77 7.32 13.43 -7.95
N PHE A 78 7.74 12.49 -7.10
CA PHE A 78 7.21 11.12 -7.12
C PHE A 78 5.94 11.04 -6.29
N ALA A 79 4.80 10.84 -6.95
CA ALA A 79 3.50 10.71 -6.30
C ALA A 79 2.93 9.31 -6.54
N ASP A 80 2.89 8.51 -5.47
CA ASP A 80 2.18 7.22 -5.49
C ASP A 80 0.67 7.48 -5.43
N ASP A 81 -0.11 6.59 -6.02
CA ASP A 81 -1.56 6.76 -6.22
C ASP A 81 -2.39 6.75 -4.93
N SER A 82 -1.86 6.15 -3.85
CA SER A 82 -2.51 6.08 -2.54
C SER A 82 -2.05 7.12 -1.52
N ASN A 83 -0.97 7.86 -1.80
CA ASN A 83 -0.41 8.83 -0.86
C ASN A 83 -1.28 10.09 -0.74
N MET A 84 -1.17 10.76 0.41
CA MET A 84 -1.78 12.07 0.63
C MET A 84 -0.70 13.15 0.57
N HIS A 85 -0.94 14.18 -0.25
CA HIS A 85 0.02 15.25 -0.50
C HIS A 85 -0.53 16.58 0.01
N SER A 86 0.26 17.31 0.80
CA SER A 86 -0.02 18.72 1.08
C SER A 86 0.19 19.55 -0.19
N MET A 87 -0.54 20.65 -0.35
CA MET A 87 -0.29 21.59 -1.45
C MET A 87 1.07 22.28 -1.31
N GLU A 88 1.49 22.53 -0.07
CA GLU A 88 2.79 23.12 0.28
C GLU A 88 3.98 22.29 -0.22
N LEU A 89 3.81 20.96 -0.40
CA LEU A 89 4.82 20.10 -1.01
C LEU A 89 5.23 20.60 -2.40
N PHE A 90 4.25 21.04 -3.19
CA PHE A 90 4.50 21.47 -4.56
C PHE A 90 5.15 22.85 -4.62
N ASP A 91 4.92 23.68 -3.61
CA ASP A 91 5.60 24.97 -3.44
C ASP A 91 7.05 24.77 -3.03
N GLU A 92 7.30 23.94 -2.01
CA GLU A 92 8.64 23.57 -1.54
C GLU A 92 9.46 22.89 -2.64
N ALA A 93 8.82 22.05 -3.46
CA ALA A 93 9.45 21.39 -4.60
C ALA A 93 10.04 22.38 -5.61
N GLN A 94 9.48 23.59 -5.77
CA GLN A 94 10.01 24.59 -6.71
C GLN A 94 11.36 25.17 -6.27
N ASN A 95 11.69 25.08 -4.97
CA ASN A 95 12.91 25.67 -4.42
C ASN A 95 14.15 24.77 -4.61
N VAL A 96 13.97 23.55 -5.13
CA VAL A 96 15.06 22.58 -5.27
C VAL A 96 16.02 22.98 -6.39
N ASN A 97 17.32 23.00 -6.10
CA ASN A 97 18.32 23.22 -7.14
C ASN A 97 18.62 21.93 -7.90
N TRP A 98 18.83 20.83 -7.17
CA TRP A 98 19.20 19.54 -7.75
C TRP A 98 18.37 18.40 -7.19
N ILE A 99 18.45 18.12 -5.89
CA ILE A 99 17.68 17.04 -5.27
C ILE A 99 17.26 17.43 -3.87
N GLY A 100 15.96 17.36 -3.63
CA GLY A 100 15.32 17.74 -2.39
C GLY A 100 14.85 16.51 -1.63
N ALA A 101 14.86 16.59 -0.31
CA ALA A 101 14.26 15.61 0.58
C ALA A 101 13.24 16.27 1.50
N VAL A 102 12.06 15.66 1.63
CA VAL A 102 10.97 16.10 2.51
C VAL A 102 10.67 15.04 3.56
N SER A 103 10.02 15.46 4.64
CA SER A 103 9.53 14.50 5.64
C SER A 103 8.19 13.89 5.25
N VAL A 104 8.11 12.58 5.45
CA VAL A 104 6.99 11.71 5.13
C VAL A 104 6.42 11.12 6.41
N GLY A 105 5.17 11.45 6.72
CA GLY A 105 4.42 10.84 7.83
C GLY A 105 3.91 9.46 7.43
N ILE A 106 4.04 8.47 8.30
CA ILE A 106 3.61 7.10 8.00
C ILE A 106 2.27 6.83 8.69
N LEU A 107 1.24 6.59 7.88
CA LEU A 107 -0.10 6.23 8.35
C LEU A 107 -0.29 4.71 8.25
N LEU A 108 0.01 4.00 9.34
CA LEU A 108 -0.27 2.58 9.46
C LEU A 108 -1.70 2.37 9.98
N HIS A 109 -2.46 1.48 9.34
CA HIS A 109 -3.69 0.97 9.94
C HIS A 109 -3.31 0.05 11.11
N SER A 110 -3.63 0.46 12.34
CA SER A 110 -3.53 -0.38 13.52
C SER A 110 -4.91 -0.56 14.14
N ASP A 111 -5.33 -1.80 14.37
CA ASP A 111 -6.55 -2.07 15.13
C ASP A 111 -6.45 -1.44 16.53
N GLU A 112 -7.56 -0.90 17.03
CA GLU A 112 -7.68 -0.16 18.30
C GLU A 112 -7.10 -0.90 19.52
N SER A 113 -6.97 -2.22 19.46
CA SER A 113 -6.38 -3.06 20.52
C SER A 113 -4.87 -2.86 20.72
N SER A 114 -4.19 -2.20 19.79
CA SER A 114 -2.73 -1.96 19.83
C SER A 114 -2.33 -0.66 20.54
N TYR A 115 -3.26 0.26 20.79
CA TYR A 115 -3.01 1.48 21.57
C TYR A 115 -2.91 1.23 23.08
N MET A 116 -3.36 0.07 23.57
CA MET A 116 -3.41 -0.24 25.01
C MET A 116 -2.09 -0.82 25.60
N VAL A 117 -1.02 -0.92 24.80
CA VAL A 117 0.30 -1.40 25.29
C VAL A 117 1.43 -0.42 24.92
N GLN A 118 1.11 0.87 24.91
CA GLN A 118 2.13 1.90 25.03
C GLN A 118 2.28 2.23 26.51
N SER A 119 3.44 1.87 27.07
CA SER A 119 3.91 2.40 28.33
C SER A 119 3.85 3.93 28.27
N GLU A 120 3.27 4.54 29.30
CA GLU A 120 2.92 5.96 29.44
C GLU A 120 4.11 6.95 29.37
N GLU A 121 5.31 6.53 28.95
CA GLU A 121 6.54 7.34 28.96
C GLU A 121 6.96 7.88 27.58
N GLU A 122 6.49 7.31 26.47
CA GLU A 122 6.71 7.86 25.13
C GLU A 122 5.37 7.99 24.43
N GLY A 123 4.80 9.20 24.44
CA GLY A 123 3.53 9.50 23.78
C GLY A 123 3.52 8.98 22.35
N ALA A 124 2.38 8.43 21.91
CA ALA A 124 2.11 7.86 20.60
C ALA A 124 2.42 8.84 19.45
N SER A 125 3.71 9.05 19.13
CA SER A 125 4.11 9.92 18.05
C SER A 125 4.00 9.16 16.72
N MET A 126 3.37 9.80 15.74
CA MET A 126 3.27 9.26 14.39
C MET A 126 4.68 9.07 13.82
N PRO A 127 5.03 7.88 13.26
CA PRO A 127 6.35 7.68 12.68
C PRO A 127 6.57 8.59 11.48
N VAL A 128 7.76 9.17 11.38
CA VAL A 128 8.16 10.06 10.29
C VAL A 128 9.47 9.56 9.69
N GLN A 129 9.54 9.55 8.35
CA GLN A 129 10.78 9.39 7.59
C GLN A 129 11.21 10.75 7.05
N GLY A 130 12.50 11.00 6.86
CA GLY A 130 12.94 12.25 6.25
C GLY A 130 14.37 12.66 6.57
N PRO A 131 14.78 13.87 6.15
CA PRO A 131 16.10 14.41 6.45
C PRO A 131 16.24 14.74 7.94
N ALA A 132 17.44 14.51 8.48
CA ALA A 132 17.83 14.96 9.82
C ALA A 132 18.92 16.04 9.71
N CYS A 133 18.66 17.23 10.27
CA CYS A 133 19.62 18.34 10.26
C CYS A 133 20.24 18.65 11.62
N ASN A 134 21.41 19.29 11.56
CA ASN A 134 22.01 19.95 12.71
C ASN A 134 21.37 21.33 12.97
N ALA A 135 21.85 22.03 14.01
CA ALA A 135 21.38 23.37 14.39
C ALA A 135 21.60 24.46 13.32
N THR A 136 22.39 24.19 12.28
CA THR A 136 22.62 25.10 11.14
C THR A 136 21.79 24.72 9.91
N ASP A 137 20.77 23.87 10.08
CA ASP A 137 19.89 23.35 9.01
C ASP A 137 20.62 22.65 7.87
N LYS A 138 21.80 22.09 8.16
CA LYS A 138 22.53 21.23 7.23
C LYS A 138 22.17 19.78 7.46
N LEU A 139 21.92 19.05 6.39
CA LEU A 139 21.66 17.62 6.41
C LEU A 139 22.86 16.87 7.03
N VAL A 140 22.60 16.12 8.10
CA VAL A 140 23.60 15.29 8.79
C VAL A 140 23.22 13.81 8.85
N GLY A 141 21.98 13.46 8.52
CA GLY A 141 21.51 12.08 8.53
C GLY A 141 20.07 11.94 8.05
N TRP A 142 19.47 10.79 8.36
CA TRP A 142 18.13 10.42 7.94
C TRP A 142 17.34 9.85 9.12
N HIS A 143 16.10 10.31 9.28
CA HIS A 143 15.09 9.60 10.04
C HIS A 143 14.54 8.49 9.13
N THR A 144 14.76 7.24 9.50
CA THR A 144 14.28 6.08 8.74
C THR A 144 13.25 5.30 9.53
N PHE A 145 12.29 4.70 8.84
CA PHE A 145 11.29 3.86 9.49
C PHE A 145 11.90 2.57 10.05
N ASN A 146 11.64 2.30 11.33
CA ASN A 146 12.08 1.08 12.00
C ASN A 146 10.96 0.04 12.00
N SER A 147 11.01 -0.89 11.04
CA SER A 147 10.02 -1.96 10.90
C SER A 147 9.94 -2.89 12.11
N LEU A 148 11.03 -3.03 12.90
CA LEU A 148 11.08 -3.92 14.07
C LEU A 148 10.13 -3.47 15.19
N GLN A 149 9.78 -2.19 15.26
CA GLN A 149 8.83 -1.69 16.26
C GLN A 149 7.38 -2.10 15.94
N TYR A 150 7.14 -2.58 14.72
CA TYR A 150 5.83 -2.97 14.19
C TYR A 150 5.73 -4.45 13.85
N THR A 151 6.82 -5.23 14.00
CA THR A 151 6.79 -6.68 13.88
C THR A 151 5.91 -7.28 14.97
N GLY A 152 4.73 -7.77 14.60
CA GLY A 152 3.73 -8.36 15.50
C GLY A 152 2.55 -7.45 15.89
N ARG A 153 2.53 -6.17 15.48
CA ARG A 153 1.47 -5.17 15.82
C ARG A 153 0.62 -4.73 14.64
N SER A 154 0.77 -5.38 13.50
CA SER A 154 0.31 -4.83 12.24
C SER A 154 -0.91 -5.60 11.73
N ALA A 155 -1.91 -4.85 11.27
CA ALA A 155 -3.21 -5.37 10.89
C ALA A 155 -3.05 -6.53 9.90
N VAL A 156 -3.44 -7.73 10.34
CA VAL A 156 -3.62 -8.88 9.48
C VAL A 156 -4.90 -8.59 8.70
N TYR A 157 -4.78 -7.99 7.52
CA TYR A 157 -5.90 -8.01 6.58
C TYR A 157 -6.33 -9.47 6.41
N ILE A 158 -7.64 -9.71 6.36
CA ILE A 158 -8.21 -11.04 6.19
C ILE A 158 -7.54 -11.67 4.95
N ASP A 159 -6.66 -12.64 5.19
CA ASP A 159 -5.85 -13.39 4.22
C ASP A 159 -4.46 -12.82 3.79
N ASP A 160 -3.90 -11.82 4.51
CA ASP A 160 -2.51 -11.37 4.34
C ASP A 160 -1.54 -12.09 5.30
N ARG A 161 -0.46 -12.66 4.75
CA ARG A 161 0.61 -13.35 5.53
C ARG A 161 1.65 -12.38 6.14
N ALA A 162 1.61 -11.09 5.81
CA ALA A 162 2.51 -10.08 6.36
C ALA A 162 1.92 -8.68 6.17
N PRO A 163 2.16 -7.75 7.11
CA PRO A 163 1.73 -6.37 6.98
C PRO A 163 2.46 -5.60 5.90
N VAL A 164 1.76 -4.63 5.30
CA VAL A 164 2.37 -3.65 4.39
C VAL A 164 3.10 -2.61 5.20
N LEU A 165 4.42 -2.64 5.15
CA LEU A 165 5.29 -1.69 5.82
C LEU A 165 6.04 -0.86 4.78
N PRO A 166 6.26 0.44 5.04
CA PRO A 166 7.06 1.27 4.17
C PRO A 166 8.53 0.81 4.18
N ARG A 167 9.27 1.20 3.14
CA ARG A 167 10.73 1.08 3.07
C ARG A 167 11.39 2.07 4.01
N LYS A 168 12.71 1.97 4.16
CA LYS A 168 13.48 2.85 5.09
C LYS A 168 13.29 4.33 4.73
N LEU A 169 13.27 4.63 3.43
CA LEU A 169 13.01 5.94 2.85
C LEU A 169 12.16 5.73 1.59
N GLU A 170 11.00 6.35 1.53
CA GLU A 170 10.11 6.26 0.37
C GLU A 170 10.56 7.16 -0.79
N TRP A 171 10.31 6.74 -2.03
CA TRP A 171 10.60 7.55 -3.22
C TRP A 171 9.86 8.89 -3.20
N SER A 172 8.64 8.89 -2.67
CA SER A 172 7.81 10.09 -2.54
C SER A 172 8.37 11.11 -1.56
N GLY A 173 9.35 10.74 -0.73
CA GLY A 173 10.10 11.66 0.14
C GLY A 173 11.15 12.50 -0.59
N PHE A 174 11.30 12.37 -1.92
CA PHE A 174 12.31 13.08 -2.69
C PHE A 174 11.72 13.84 -3.88
N VAL A 175 12.39 14.95 -4.21
CA VAL A 175 12.10 15.79 -5.37
C VAL A 175 13.38 15.94 -6.19
N LEU A 176 13.30 15.82 -7.51
CA LEU A 176 14.48 15.87 -8.39
C LEU A 176 14.36 16.99 -9.41
N ASN A 177 15.44 17.72 -9.65
CA ASN A 177 15.56 18.55 -10.85
C ASN A 177 15.72 17.62 -12.07
N SER A 178 14.82 17.77 -13.06
CA SER A 178 14.81 16.96 -14.29
C SER A 178 16.14 16.99 -15.06
N ARG A 179 16.90 18.07 -14.97
CA ARG A 179 18.21 18.21 -15.64
C ARG A 179 19.24 17.20 -15.14
N LEU A 180 19.06 16.64 -13.93
CA LEU A 180 19.91 15.56 -13.41
C LEU A 180 19.90 14.32 -14.31
N VAL A 181 18.75 14.02 -14.90
CA VAL A 181 18.58 12.81 -15.70
C VAL A 181 18.90 13.00 -17.17
N TRP A 182 19.14 14.22 -17.65
CA TRP A 182 19.48 14.48 -19.05
C TRP A 182 20.90 13.99 -19.40
N LYS A 183 21.14 13.64 -20.68
CA LYS A 183 22.45 13.16 -21.16
C LYS A 183 23.41 14.32 -21.45
N ASP A 184 22.93 15.33 -22.16
CA ASP A 184 23.75 16.39 -22.74
C ASP A 184 23.44 17.75 -22.08
N VAL A 185 23.88 17.94 -20.84
CA VAL A 185 23.75 19.23 -20.14
C VAL A 185 25.13 19.71 -19.72
N ASP A 186 25.52 20.87 -20.24
CA ASP A 186 26.69 21.59 -19.78
C ASP A 186 26.54 21.91 -18.28
N GLY A 187 27.52 21.50 -17.47
CA GLY A 187 27.48 21.67 -16.02
C GLY A 187 26.72 20.56 -15.26
N LYS A 188 26.43 19.41 -15.89
CA LYS A 188 25.92 18.23 -15.16
C LYS A 188 26.91 17.84 -14.04
N PRO A 189 26.46 17.73 -12.77
CA PRO A 189 27.37 17.42 -11.69
C PRO A 189 27.93 16.01 -11.78
N GLU A 190 29.24 15.86 -11.58
CA GLU A 190 29.93 14.55 -11.66
C GLU A 190 29.46 13.54 -10.60
N TRP A 191 28.81 14.00 -9.53
CA TRP A 191 28.28 13.13 -8.48
C TRP A 191 26.99 12.41 -8.88
N VAL A 192 26.39 12.73 -10.03
CA VAL A 192 25.20 12.04 -10.54
C VAL A 192 25.62 10.80 -11.33
N LYS A 193 25.00 9.65 -11.03
CA LYS A 193 25.14 8.43 -11.84
C LYS A 193 24.18 8.49 -13.03
N ASP A 194 24.62 7.97 -14.18
CA ASP A 194 23.73 7.86 -15.34
C ASP A 194 22.64 6.81 -15.12
N LEU A 195 21.41 7.11 -15.56
CA LEU A 195 20.29 6.16 -15.56
C LEU A 195 20.59 4.88 -16.37
N ASP A 196 21.45 4.96 -17.39
CA ASP A 196 21.79 3.81 -18.24
C ASP A 196 22.60 2.76 -17.47
N LYS A 197 23.20 3.10 -16.32
CA LYS A 197 23.88 2.13 -15.44
C LYS A 197 22.91 1.12 -14.82
N PHE A 198 21.62 1.43 -14.81
CA PHE A 198 20.57 0.61 -14.22
C PHE A 198 19.80 -0.23 -15.26
N ASP A 199 20.29 -0.32 -16.51
CA ASP A 199 19.64 -1.07 -17.59
C ASP A 199 19.88 -2.58 -17.58
N GLY A 200 20.80 -3.09 -16.74
CA GLY A 200 21.15 -4.51 -16.74
C GLY A 200 21.57 -5.11 -15.41
N VAL A 201 21.49 -4.34 -14.32
CA VAL A 201 21.84 -4.85 -12.99
C VAL A 201 20.54 -5.12 -12.25
N ASP A 202 20.43 -6.29 -11.64
CA ASP A 202 19.43 -6.63 -10.61
C ASP A 202 19.68 -5.81 -9.32
N GLU A 203 20.29 -4.62 -9.45
CA GLU A 203 20.50 -3.67 -8.38
C GLU A 203 19.14 -3.12 -7.98
N GLU A 204 18.67 -3.59 -6.85
CA GLU A 204 17.45 -3.12 -6.23
C GLU A 204 17.60 -1.64 -5.87
N ILE A 205 17.10 -0.76 -6.73
CA ILE A 205 17.02 0.66 -6.42
C ILE A 205 15.86 0.87 -5.45
N GLU A 206 16.18 0.83 -4.16
CA GLU A 206 15.19 1.11 -3.13
C GLU A 206 14.83 2.60 -3.08
N THR A 207 15.75 3.51 -3.40
CA THR A 207 15.53 4.96 -3.25
C THR A 207 16.22 5.78 -4.35
N PRO A 208 15.76 7.03 -4.61
CA PRO A 208 16.43 7.97 -5.52
C PRO A 208 17.89 8.27 -5.16
N LEU A 209 18.28 8.10 -3.89
CA LEU A 209 19.66 8.35 -3.44
C LEU A 209 20.68 7.46 -4.15
N SER A 210 20.27 6.30 -4.66
CA SER A 210 21.15 5.42 -5.45
C SER A 210 21.67 6.08 -6.74
N LEU A 211 20.96 7.12 -7.24
CA LEU A 211 21.39 7.94 -8.37
C LEU A 211 22.57 8.87 -8.01
N LEU A 212 22.87 9.02 -6.72
CA LEU A 212 23.94 9.89 -6.23
C LEU A 212 25.19 9.08 -5.89
N LYS A 213 26.37 9.70 -6.04
CA LYS A 213 27.64 9.22 -5.46
C LYS A 213 27.78 9.63 -3.99
N SER A 214 27.17 10.74 -3.59
CA SER A 214 27.19 11.25 -2.21
C SER A 214 25.83 11.85 -1.86
N THR A 215 25.38 11.66 -0.63
CA THR A 215 24.12 12.24 -0.11
C THR A 215 24.29 13.67 0.42
N SER A 216 25.52 14.19 0.50
CA SER A 216 25.80 15.54 1.01
C SER A 216 25.24 16.67 0.13
N VAL A 217 24.80 16.33 -1.08
CA VAL A 217 24.23 17.27 -2.06
C VAL A 217 22.71 17.39 -1.94
N VAL A 218 22.09 16.61 -1.05
CA VAL A 218 20.64 16.62 -0.89
C VAL A 218 20.21 17.81 -0.05
N GLU A 219 19.25 18.55 -0.57
CA GLU A 219 18.69 19.76 0.00
C GLU A 219 17.50 19.38 0.91
N PRO A 220 17.57 19.62 2.22
CA PRO A 220 16.47 19.28 3.11
C PRO A 220 15.38 20.36 3.05
N LEU A 221 14.22 20.02 2.49
CA LEU A 221 13.07 20.90 2.28
C LEU A 221 12.13 20.90 3.50
N GLY A 222 11.16 21.83 3.56
CA GLY A 222 10.15 21.86 4.63
C GLY A 222 10.75 22.15 6.01
N ASN A 223 11.58 23.20 6.09
CA ASN A 223 12.30 23.59 7.31
C ASN A 223 13.17 22.43 7.87
N CYS A 224 13.98 21.84 6.99
CA CYS A 224 14.70 20.59 7.20
C CYS A 224 13.84 19.46 7.77
N GLY A 225 12.79 19.09 7.05
CA GLY A 225 11.95 17.95 7.40
C GLY A 225 11.20 18.11 8.73
N ARG A 226 11.20 19.30 9.35
CA ARG A 226 10.36 19.56 10.53
C ARG A 226 8.89 19.65 10.17
N GLN A 227 8.58 19.96 8.91
CA GLN A 227 7.23 19.91 8.36
C GLN A 227 7.02 18.58 7.64
N VAL A 228 5.94 17.88 7.99
CA VAL A 228 5.46 16.72 7.25
C VAL A 228 4.60 17.23 6.10
N LEU A 229 5.07 17.05 4.87
CA LEU A 229 4.43 17.57 3.65
C LEU A 229 3.70 16.47 2.86
N LEU A 230 3.94 15.21 3.22
CA LEU A 230 3.38 14.03 2.58
C LEU A 230 3.07 12.98 3.62
N TRP A 231 1.96 12.27 3.45
CA TRP A 231 1.62 11.10 4.25
C TRP A 231 1.59 9.86 3.37
N TRP A 232 2.43 8.90 3.74
CA TRP A 232 2.43 7.58 3.16
C TRP A 232 1.26 6.80 3.75
N LEU A 233 0.36 6.40 2.86
CA LEU A 233 -0.82 5.61 3.18
C LEU A 233 -0.96 4.59 2.06
N ARG A 234 -1.00 3.30 2.40
CA ARG A 234 -1.23 2.25 1.41
C ARG A 234 -2.66 1.75 1.47
N VAL A 235 -3.48 2.20 0.52
CA VAL A 235 -4.87 1.78 0.34
C VAL A 235 -5.02 1.34 -1.11
N GLU A 236 -4.87 0.04 -1.34
CA GLU A 236 -4.94 -0.55 -2.68
C GLU A 236 -5.88 -1.75 -2.70
N ALA A 237 -6.70 -1.84 -3.74
CA ALA A 237 -7.43 -3.06 -4.02
C ALA A 237 -6.46 -4.13 -4.52
N ARG A 238 -6.51 -5.34 -3.93
CA ARG A 238 -5.65 -6.44 -4.40
C ARG A 238 -6.02 -6.82 -5.84
N THR A 239 -5.00 -7.06 -6.67
CA THR A 239 -5.16 -7.61 -8.03
C THR A 239 -5.82 -8.99 -8.05
N ASP A 240 -5.68 -9.75 -6.96
CA ASP A 240 -6.35 -11.04 -6.75
C ASP A 240 -7.56 -10.93 -5.82
N SER A 241 -8.01 -9.70 -5.49
CA SER A 241 -9.26 -9.48 -4.77
C SER A 241 -10.40 -10.04 -5.60
N LYS A 242 -10.95 -11.17 -5.14
CA LYS A 242 -12.16 -11.74 -5.72
C LYS A 242 -13.32 -10.95 -5.16
N PHE A 243 -13.62 -9.78 -5.74
CA PHE A 243 -14.96 -9.23 -5.60
C PHE A 243 -15.96 -10.34 -5.95
N PRO A 244 -17.04 -10.52 -5.17
CA PRO A 244 -18.01 -11.56 -5.46
C PRO A 244 -18.43 -11.42 -6.92
N SER A 245 -18.37 -12.52 -7.68
CA SER A 245 -18.44 -12.57 -9.16
C SER A 245 -19.77 -12.08 -9.78
N ARG A 246 -20.60 -11.38 -9.01
CA ARG A 246 -21.91 -10.83 -9.38
C ARG A 246 -22.14 -9.40 -8.89
N TRP A 247 -21.12 -8.78 -8.28
CA TRP A 247 -21.15 -7.38 -7.86
C TRP A 247 -20.36 -6.51 -8.85
N ILE A 248 -20.69 -6.66 -10.14
CA ILE A 248 -20.18 -5.77 -11.19
C ILE A 248 -21.29 -4.76 -11.44
N ILE A 249 -21.03 -3.49 -11.16
CA ILE A 249 -21.96 -2.40 -11.50
C ILE A 249 -21.52 -1.85 -12.84
N ASP A 250 -22.24 -2.27 -13.89
CA ASP A 250 -22.02 -1.85 -15.28
C ASP A 250 -23.35 -1.33 -15.85
N PRO A 251 -23.45 -0.05 -16.27
CA PRO A 251 -22.39 0.96 -16.28
C PRO A 251 -21.95 1.40 -14.86
N PRO A 252 -20.71 1.91 -14.70
CA PRO A 252 -20.28 2.55 -13.46
C PRO A 252 -21.31 3.59 -13.01
N LEU A 253 -21.58 3.68 -11.70
CA LEU A 253 -22.53 4.66 -11.17
C LEU A 253 -22.04 6.09 -11.47
N ASP A 254 -22.85 6.86 -12.21
CA ASP A 254 -22.56 8.23 -12.64
C ASP A 254 -22.66 9.29 -11.52
N ILE A 255 -22.81 8.86 -10.26
CA ILE A 255 -23.20 9.73 -9.14
C ILE A 255 -22.13 9.75 -8.05
N THR A 256 -21.32 10.81 -8.05
CA THR A 256 -20.65 11.36 -6.86
C THR A 256 -21.45 12.57 -6.38
N ILE A 257 -22.64 12.34 -5.82
CA ILE A 257 -23.35 13.38 -5.06
C ILE A 257 -22.77 13.34 -3.64
N PRO A 258 -22.28 14.46 -3.08
CA PRO A 258 -21.94 14.53 -1.67
C PRO A 258 -23.16 14.10 -0.86
N SER A 259 -23.04 13.01 -0.12
CA SER A 259 -24.09 12.55 0.79
C SER A 259 -24.41 13.69 1.76
N LYS A 260 -25.52 14.41 1.54
CA LYS A 260 -25.97 15.46 2.46
C LYS A 260 -26.39 14.91 3.82
N ARG A 261 -26.54 13.58 3.92
CA ARG A 261 -26.65 12.72 5.10
C ARG A 261 -26.79 11.30 4.57
N SER A 262 -25.90 10.40 4.95
CA SER A 262 -26.16 8.99 4.73
C SER A 262 -27.24 8.60 5.74
N PRO A 263 -28.35 7.97 5.33
CA PRO A 263 -29.41 7.54 6.25
C PRO A 263 -28.97 6.25 6.94
N TRP A 264 -27.74 6.22 7.46
CA TRP A 264 -27.33 5.16 8.37
C TRP A 264 -28.12 5.39 9.66
N PRO A 265 -28.87 4.40 10.15
CA PRO A 265 -29.42 4.49 11.50
C PRO A 265 -28.26 4.65 12.48
N ASP A 266 -28.39 5.58 13.43
CA ASP A 266 -27.36 5.87 14.45
C ASP A 266 -27.07 4.68 15.38
N ALA A 267 -27.89 3.63 15.30
CA ALA A 267 -27.73 2.40 16.05
C ALA A 267 -27.57 1.19 15.09
N PRO A 268 -26.64 0.26 15.38
CA PRO A 268 -26.56 -1.03 14.70
C PRO A 268 -27.90 -1.78 14.80
N PRO A 269 -28.29 -2.57 13.78
CA PRO A 269 -29.45 -3.45 13.90
C PRO A 269 -29.26 -4.42 15.07
N GLU A 270 -30.20 -4.45 16.00
CA GLU A 270 -30.19 -5.42 17.10
C GLU A 270 -30.32 -6.82 16.53
N LEU A 271 -29.26 -7.62 16.69
CA LEU A 271 -29.29 -9.04 16.37
C LEU A 271 -30.16 -9.75 17.43
N PRO A 272 -30.97 -10.74 17.05
CA PRO A 272 -31.79 -11.47 17.99
C PRO A 272 -30.90 -12.12 19.06
N SER A 273 -31.09 -11.70 20.31
CA SER A 273 -30.45 -12.28 21.46
C SER A 273 -30.95 -13.72 21.63
N ASN A 274 -30.05 -14.69 21.54
CA ASN A 274 -30.34 -16.04 21.99
C ASN A 274 -30.49 -16.02 23.51
N GLU A 275 -31.69 -15.73 24.01
CA GLU A 275 -32.06 -15.98 25.39
C GLU A 275 -31.99 -17.48 25.66
N LYS A 276 -30.87 -17.91 26.26
CA LYS A 276 -30.83 -19.13 27.04
C LYS A 276 -31.75 -18.93 28.24
N VAL A 277 -32.98 -19.40 28.14
CA VAL A 277 -33.88 -19.55 29.29
C VAL A 277 -33.27 -20.58 30.24
N LEU A 278 -32.58 -20.08 31.26
CA LEU A 278 -32.23 -20.81 32.48
C LEU A 278 -33.42 -20.74 33.43
N THR A 279 -34.35 -21.68 33.35
CA THR A 279 -35.36 -21.87 34.40
C THR A 279 -34.76 -22.73 35.51
N ASN A 280 -34.24 -22.05 36.54
CA ASN A 280 -34.02 -22.63 37.86
C ASN A 280 -35.36 -23.16 38.40
N THR A 281 -35.45 -24.46 38.70
CA THR A 281 -36.57 -25.02 39.46
C THR A 281 -36.02 -25.54 40.79
N GLN A 282 -36.30 -24.80 41.87
CA GLN A 282 -36.18 -25.29 43.24
C GLN A 282 -37.36 -26.20 43.57
N GLU A 283 -37.06 -27.23 44.37
CA GLU A 283 -37.95 -28.27 44.86
C GLU A 283 -39.17 -27.72 45.61
N GLN A 284 -40.36 -28.27 45.32
CA GLN A 284 -41.36 -28.52 46.34
C GLN A 284 -42.19 -29.77 46.04
N THR A 285 -42.27 -30.58 47.08
CA THR A 285 -42.87 -31.91 47.23
C THR A 285 -44.39 -31.91 47.02
N ASN A 286 -44.93 -32.92 46.31
CA ASN A 286 -46.03 -33.78 46.77
C ASN A 286 -46.36 -34.93 45.79
N LYS A 287 -46.87 -36.01 46.37
CA LYS A 287 -46.92 -37.42 45.91
C LYS A 287 -48.24 -37.76 45.13
N PRO A 288 -48.50 -39.02 44.67
CA PRO A 288 -48.76 -39.35 43.26
C PRO A 288 -50.16 -39.92 42.92
N SER A 289 -50.52 -40.03 41.63
CA SER A 289 -51.56 -40.98 41.15
C SER A 289 -51.32 -41.39 39.68
N THR A 290 -50.94 -42.66 39.46
CA THR A 290 -51.70 -43.78 38.85
C THR A 290 -51.65 -43.93 37.32
N ARG A 291 -50.84 -44.94 36.92
CA ARG A 291 -51.02 -45.97 35.86
C ARG A 291 -51.70 -45.57 34.55
N THR A 292 -51.02 -45.86 33.42
CA THR A 292 -51.36 -46.99 32.53
C THR A 292 -50.12 -47.42 31.72
N LYS A 293 -49.89 -48.74 31.62
CA LYS A 293 -48.79 -49.40 30.91
C LYS A 293 -49.24 -49.75 29.48
N SER A 294 -48.35 -49.70 28.47
CA SER A 294 -47.82 -50.89 27.75
C SER A 294 -46.98 -50.52 26.49
N PRO A 295 -46.11 -51.43 26.00
CA PRO A 295 -44.83 -51.09 25.34
C PRO A 295 -44.63 -51.68 23.92
N ARG A 296 -43.60 -51.21 23.19
CA ARG A 296 -42.77 -51.92 22.16
C ARG A 296 -41.92 -50.87 21.40
N SER A 297 -40.73 -51.09 20.87
CA SER A 297 -39.74 -52.17 20.90
C SER A 297 -38.39 -51.58 20.46
N ARG A 298 -37.29 -51.99 21.10
CA ARG A 298 -35.91 -51.67 20.69
C ARG A 298 -35.57 -52.28 19.33
N ARG A 299 -34.86 -51.53 18.48
CA ARG A 299 -33.85 -52.11 17.58
C ARG A 299 -32.66 -51.17 17.43
N SER A 300 -31.49 -51.75 17.62
CA SER A 300 -30.16 -51.14 17.66
C SER A 300 -29.35 -51.46 16.40
N ARG A 301 -28.17 -50.80 16.30
CA ARG A 301 -27.03 -50.97 15.36
C ARG A 301 -26.99 -49.93 14.23
N SER A 302 -25.85 -49.34 13.86
CA SER A 302 -24.46 -49.39 14.37
C SER A 302 -23.65 -48.29 13.69
N LYS A 303 -22.71 -47.70 14.43
CA LYS A 303 -21.66 -46.79 13.97
C LYS A 303 -20.72 -47.47 12.96
N LYS A 304 -20.25 -46.74 11.95
CA LYS A 304 -18.92 -46.97 11.36
C LYS A 304 -18.23 -45.64 11.10
N LYS A 305 -16.98 -45.60 11.56
CA LYS A 305 -16.03 -44.49 11.65
C LYS A 305 -15.03 -44.64 10.50
N HIS A 306 -14.66 -43.53 9.88
CA HIS A 306 -13.58 -43.41 8.91
C HIS A 306 -12.21 -43.51 9.61
N ASP A 307 -11.23 -44.17 9.00
CA ASP A 307 -9.82 -43.74 9.03
C ASP A 307 -8.97 -44.46 7.95
N THR A 308 -7.71 -44.03 7.83
CA THR A 308 -7.03 -43.58 6.60
C THR A 308 -5.83 -44.45 6.15
N LYS A 309 -5.46 -44.34 4.85
CA LYS A 309 -4.12 -44.51 4.18
C LYS A 309 -3.44 -45.89 4.14
N VAL A 310 -3.01 -46.31 2.93
CA VAL A 310 -1.59 -46.52 2.52
C VAL A 310 -1.51 -46.45 0.98
N ILE A 311 -0.56 -45.67 0.45
CA ILE A 311 -0.20 -45.55 -0.97
C ILE A 311 0.86 -46.61 -1.28
N GLY A 312 0.61 -47.45 -2.30
CA GLY A 312 1.52 -48.45 -2.83
C GLY A 312 2.04 -48.08 -4.21
N VAL A 313 3.35 -48.16 -4.35
CA VAL A 313 4.21 -47.94 -5.52
C VAL A 313 3.81 -48.79 -6.73
N GLN A 314 3.79 -48.21 -7.93
CA GLN A 314 3.90 -48.98 -9.18
C GLN A 314 4.85 -48.29 -10.18
N VAL A 315 5.71 -49.16 -10.69
CA VAL A 315 6.89 -49.02 -11.53
C VAL A 315 6.54 -48.57 -12.94
N SER A 316 7.37 -47.68 -13.50
CA SER A 316 7.46 -47.42 -14.95
C SER A 316 8.77 -48.02 -15.45
N THR A 317 8.68 -48.85 -16.50
CA THR A 317 9.83 -49.29 -17.28
C THR A 317 9.60 -48.95 -18.74
N TYR A 318 10.57 -48.19 -19.26
CA TYR A 318 10.76 -47.80 -20.64
C TYR A 318 10.90 -49.00 -21.58
N SER A 319 10.38 -48.84 -22.80
CA SER A 319 10.61 -49.70 -23.95
C SER A 319 11.66 -49.07 -24.87
N GLU A 320 12.68 -49.85 -25.24
CA GLU A 320 13.57 -49.63 -26.39
C GLU A 320 13.33 -50.71 -27.46
N GLN A 321 13.61 -50.35 -28.71
CA GLN A 321 13.65 -51.15 -29.96
C GLN A 321 12.27 -51.50 -30.54
N ASN A 322 11.92 -51.12 -31.78
CA ASN A 322 12.66 -51.09 -33.06
C ASN A 322 12.14 -49.93 -33.94
#